data_AF-R0DW65-F1
#
_entry.id   AF-R0DW65-F1
#
_cell.length_a   1.000
_cell.length_b   1.000
_cell.length_c   1.000
_cell.angle_alpha   90.00
_cell.angle_beta   90.00
_cell.angle_gamma   90.00
#
_symmetry.space_group_name_H-M   'P 1'
#
loop_
_entity.id
_entity.type
_entity.pdbx_description
1 polymer ?
#
loop_
_entity_poly.entity_id
_entity_poly.type
_entity_poly.pdbx_seq_one_letter_code
_entity_poly.pdbx_strand_id
1 'polypeptide(L)'
;MLTIITGQPGNGKSLYTIAFVEAKRQAESRPVFYHGIPELSLPWSQLEDPTKWHECPEKSIIVIDEVQKVMPPRPSSSKPPQHVSELETHRHKGFDLFFMTQDPSLVDNHLKKLAGEHIHLVRQWGRQKADLYKMQKVQDPTNANLKRALHSTFPYPKRVFEWYKSADAHTHKKSIPRKYYLLFALPVMVVLALVVGGYMLWRVSHPAGAAPKVATAGGVPGLPGVPGAPGVQGTRAVPVTAAEYMASYTPRVAGLQYTAPAYDELTKPTRVPVPAACVRIRGECECWTQQGTRLETTVQICDQVVKRGFFEAFEPDGQKPKDVERPQLAPTAPPPPQEVRVALDVSGPSERAAAAAKKRTVVGSGKPRRVDELGAFADGDRAE
;
A
#
# COMPACT_ATOMS: atom_id res chain seq x y z
N MET A 1 -7.17 30.13 -10.47
CA MET A 1 -6.71 29.39 -9.27
C MET A 1 -5.81 28.24 -9.71
N LEU A 2 -4.80 27.86 -8.93
CA LEU A 2 -3.94 26.68 -9.23
C LEU A 2 -4.00 25.70 -8.06
N THR A 3 -4.53 24.51 -8.33
CA THR A 3 -4.73 23.43 -7.36
C THR A 3 -3.95 22.19 -7.80
N ILE A 4 -3.13 21.65 -6.89
CA ILE A 4 -2.47 20.36 -7.08
C ILE A 4 -3.20 19.27 -6.29
N ILE A 5 -3.47 18.14 -6.93
CA ILE A 5 -4.12 16.98 -6.35
C ILE A 5 -3.11 15.82 -6.35
N THR A 6 -2.82 15.28 -5.17
CA THR A 6 -1.83 14.20 -5.00
C THR A 6 -2.41 12.96 -4.35
N GLY A 7 -1.73 11.83 -4.47
CA GLY A 7 -2.18 10.55 -3.93
C GLY A 7 -1.74 9.37 -4.79
N GLN A 8 -1.55 8.22 -4.15
CA GLN A 8 -1.14 6.98 -4.83
C GLN A 8 -2.16 6.55 -5.91
N PRO A 9 -1.75 5.73 -6.90
CA PRO A 9 -2.69 5.07 -7.81
C PRO A 9 -3.83 4.38 -7.05
N GLY A 10 -5.05 4.44 -7.60
CA GLY A 10 -6.24 3.93 -6.92
C GLY A 10 -6.84 4.78 -5.77
N ASN A 11 -6.21 5.90 -5.36
CA ASN A 11 -6.75 6.80 -4.31
C ASN A 11 -7.92 7.70 -4.76
N GLY A 12 -8.33 7.62 -6.03
CA GLY A 12 -9.49 8.34 -6.53
C GLY A 12 -9.24 9.80 -6.93
N LYS A 13 -7.99 10.18 -7.25
CA LYS A 13 -7.62 11.54 -7.72
C LYS A 13 -8.48 11.99 -8.91
N SER A 14 -8.46 11.22 -10.00
CA SER A 14 -9.22 11.54 -11.23
C SER A 14 -10.72 11.59 -10.94
N LEU A 15 -11.25 10.67 -10.13
CA LEU A 15 -12.66 10.63 -9.75
C LEU A 15 -13.08 11.88 -8.95
N TYR A 16 -12.26 12.32 -8.01
CA TYR A 16 -12.49 13.56 -7.26
C TYR A 16 -12.43 14.79 -8.17
N THR A 17 -11.38 14.90 -8.98
CA THR A 17 -11.19 16.03 -9.88
C THR A 17 -12.33 16.16 -10.88
N ILE A 18 -12.77 15.04 -11.50
CA ILE A 18 -13.91 15.03 -12.42
C ILE A 18 -15.19 15.50 -11.73
N ALA A 19 -15.50 14.96 -10.55
CA ALA A 19 -16.69 15.33 -9.81
C ALA A 19 -16.70 16.82 -9.43
N PHE A 20 -15.57 17.33 -8.97
CA PHE A 20 -15.42 18.71 -8.52
C PHE A 20 -15.46 19.69 -9.69
N VAL A 21 -14.68 19.42 -10.74
CA VAL A 21 -14.60 20.28 -11.92
C VAL A 21 -15.93 20.30 -12.68
N GLU A 22 -16.62 19.17 -12.82
CA GLU A 22 -17.92 19.15 -13.49
C GLU A 22 -18.98 19.97 -12.72
N ALA A 23 -19.01 19.86 -11.40
CA ALA A 23 -19.90 20.70 -10.57
C ALA A 23 -19.58 22.20 -10.76
N LYS A 24 -18.29 22.56 -10.80
CA LYS A 24 -17.84 23.93 -11.03
C LYS A 24 -18.17 24.41 -12.45
N ARG A 25 -18.00 23.55 -13.46
CA ARG A 25 -18.35 23.81 -14.86
C ARG A 25 -19.83 24.16 -14.99
N GLN A 26 -20.70 23.39 -14.36
CA GLN A 26 -22.15 23.62 -14.38
C GLN A 26 -22.54 24.91 -13.65
N ALA A 27 -21.88 25.22 -12.52
CA ALA A 27 -22.16 26.43 -11.77
C ALA A 27 -21.70 27.71 -12.49
N GLU A 28 -20.53 27.67 -13.14
CA GLU A 28 -19.90 28.86 -13.74
C GLU A 28 -20.06 28.93 -15.27
N SER A 29 -20.59 27.88 -15.90
CA SER A 29 -20.76 27.75 -17.35
C SER A 29 -19.47 27.99 -18.15
N ARG A 30 -18.35 27.44 -17.67
CA ARG A 30 -17.01 27.62 -18.27
C ARG A 30 -16.61 26.44 -19.14
N PRO A 31 -15.80 26.63 -20.19
CA PRO A 31 -15.23 25.51 -20.95
C PRO A 31 -14.18 24.76 -20.12
N VAL A 32 -14.12 23.44 -20.28
CA VAL A 32 -13.13 22.58 -19.61
C VAL A 32 -12.25 21.92 -20.67
N PHE A 33 -10.94 22.03 -20.46
CA PHE A 33 -9.93 21.37 -21.26
C PHE A 33 -9.17 20.36 -20.41
N TYR A 34 -8.86 19.19 -20.95
CA TYR A 34 -8.22 18.14 -20.16
C TYR A 34 -7.16 17.34 -20.93
N HIS A 35 -6.19 16.78 -20.20
CA HIS A 35 -5.20 15.85 -20.74
C HIS A 35 -4.94 14.69 -19.77
N GLY A 36 -4.64 13.50 -20.31
CA GLY A 36 -4.18 12.34 -19.54
C GLY A 36 -5.29 11.49 -18.87
N ILE A 37 -6.57 11.85 -19.03
CA ILE A 37 -7.70 11.08 -18.50
C ILE A 37 -8.29 10.21 -19.63
N PRO A 38 -8.19 8.87 -19.57
CA PRO A 38 -8.75 7.99 -20.61
C PRO A 38 -10.27 7.89 -20.53
N GLU A 39 -10.91 7.63 -21.68
CA GLU A 39 -12.34 7.28 -21.80
C GLU A 39 -13.29 8.20 -21.00
N LEU A 40 -13.17 9.52 -21.22
CA LEU A 40 -14.04 10.53 -20.61
C LEU A 40 -15.23 10.84 -21.53
N SER A 41 -16.45 10.76 -21.01
CA SER A 41 -17.69 11.00 -21.78
C SER A 41 -18.35 12.36 -21.50
N LEU A 42 -17.68 13.24 -20.75
CA LEU A 42 -18.17 14.60 -20.48
C LEU A 42 -17.94 15.51 -21.70
N PRO A 43 -18.70 16.63 -21.83
CA PRO A 43 -18.51 17.62 -22.88
C PRO A 43 -17.28 18.50 -22.59
N TRP A 44 -16.13 17.87 -22.35
CA TRP A 44 -14.85 18.52 -22.11
C TRP A 44 -13.97 18.34 -23.35
N SER A 45 -13.15 19.33 -23.65
CA SER A 45 -12.27 19.29 -24.82
C SER A 45 -10.92 18.66 -24.45
N GLN A 46 -10.52 17.61 -25.15
CA GLN A 46 -9.20 17.02 -24.93
C GLN A 46 -8.10 17.93 -25.52
N LEU A 47 -7.05 18.18 -24.73
CA LEU A 47 -5.82 18.80 -25.20
C LEU A 47 -4.88 17.72 -25.71
N GLU A 48 -4.57 17.76 -27.00
CA GLU A 48 -3.57 16.88 -27.62
C GLU A 48 -2.18 17.17 -27.06
N ASP A 49 -1.80 18.45 -27.04
CA ASP A 49 -0.56 18.94 -26.47
C ASP A 49 -0.83 19.67 -25.14
N PRO A 50 -0.50 19.07 -23.99
CA PRO A 50 -0.74 19.68 -22.69
C PRO A 50 0.18 20.87 -22.40
N THR A 51 1.25 21.09 -23.18
CA THR A 51 2.12 22.26 -23.00
C THR A 51 1.43 23.54 -23.46
N LYS A 52 0.47 23.45 -24.38
CA LYS A 52 -0.27 24.61 -24.94
C LYS A 52 -1.49 25.01 -24.13
N TRP A 53 -1.59 24.59 -22.87
CA TRP A 53 -2.73 24.92 -22.00
C TRP A 53 -2.97 26.44 -21.88
N HIS A 54 -1.91 27.25 -21.98
CA HIS A 54 -1.96 28.70 -21.86
C HIS A 54 -2.56 29.42 -23.09
N GLU A 55 -2.77 28.69 -24.19
CA GLU A 55 -3.41 29.15 -25.43
C GLU A 55 -4.92 28.89 -25.44
N CYS A 56 -5.44 28.17 -24.42
CA CYS A 56 -6.87 27.93 -24.29
C CYS A 56 -7.65 29.25 -24.13
N PRO A 57 -8.95 29.28 -24.50
CA PRO A 57 -9.80 30.45 -24.31
C PRO A 57 -9.77 30.97 -22.87
N GLU A 58 -9.80 32.28 -22.68
CA GLU A 58 -9.83 32.87 -21.34
C GLU A 58 -10.99 32.33 -20.49
N LYS A 59 -10.81 32.35 -19.17
CA LYS A 59 -11.76 31.78 -18.21
C LYS A 59 -12.02 30.29 -18.43
N SER A 60 -11.11 29.54 -19.07
CA SER A 60 -11.20 28.07 -19.12
C SER A 60 -10.82 27.42 -17.79
N ILE A 61 -11.31 26.20 -17.57
CA ILE A 61 -10.82 25.28 -16.54
C ILE A 61 -9.91 24.26 -17.23
N ILE A 62 -8.69 24.08 -16.74
CA ILE A 62 -7.71 23.16 -17.31
C ILE A 62 -7.43 22.03 -16.32
N VAL A 63 -7.50 20.79 -16.78
CA VAL A 63 -7.24 19.59 -15.99
C VAL A 63 -6.11 18.77 -16.62
N ILE A 64 -5.01 18.53 -15.91
CA ILE A 64 -3.91 17.69 -16.42
C ILE A 64 -3.66 16.54 -15.46
N ASP A 65 -3.90 15.31 -15.92
CA ASP A 65 -3.50 14.09 -15.21
C ASP A 65 -2.03 13.75 -15.44
N GLU A 66 -1.41 13.15 -14.43
CA GLU A 66 0.01 12.80 -14.41
C GLU A 66 0.91 13.95 -14.90
N VAL A 67 0.72 15.15 -14.32
CA VAL A 67 1.37 16.42 -14.71
C VAL A 67 2.90 16.35 -14.72
N GLN A 68 3.51 15.41 -13.99
CA GLN A 68 4.95 15.18 -14.03
C GLN A 68 5.46 14.81 -15.43
N LYS A 69 4.60 14.30 -16.32
CA LYS A 69 4.95 14.06 -17.73
C LYS A 69 5.09 15.34 -18.55
N VAL A 70 4.48 16.43 -18.09
CA VAL A 70 4.41 17.74 -18.79
C VAL A 70 5.35 18.76 -18.13
N MET A 71 5.43 18.74 -16.80
CA MET A 71 6.20 19.68 -15.98
C MET A 71 7.04 18.94 -14.94
N PRO A 72 8.04 18.13 -15.36
CA PRO A 72 8.91 17.38 -14.45
C PRO A 72 9.82 18.30 -13.62
N PRO A 73 10.49 17.76 -12.58
CA PRO A 73 11.44 18.53 -11.77
C PRO A 73 12.62 18.99 -12.63
N ARG A 74 13.13 20.18 -12.32
CA ARG A 74 14.21 20.84 -13.07
C ARG A 74 15.28 21.35 -12.13
N PRO A 75 16.56 21.44 -12.56
CA PRO A 75 17.59 22.15 -11.83
C PRO A 75 17.20 23.61 -11.61
N SER A 76 17.54 24.18 -10.45
CA SER A 76 17.17 25.56 -10.08
C SER A 76 17.71 26.64 -11.03
N SER A 77 18.82 26.38 -11.72
CA SER A 77 19.45 27.29 -12.67
C SER A 77 18.83 27.26 -14.07
N SER A 78 17.94 26.31 -14.37
CA SER A 78 17.37 26.15 -15.71
C SER A 78 16.23 27.14 -15.97
N LYS A 79 16.26 27.82 -17.13
CA LYS A 79 15.19 28.75 -17.54
C LYS A 79 13.85 28.00 -17.66
N PRO A 80 12.74 28.47 -17.06
CA PRO A 80 11.44 27.82 -17.17
C PRO A 80 10.95 27.80 -18.63
N PRO A 81 10.46 26.65 -19.12
CA PRO A 81 9.70 26.59 -20.37
C PRO A 81 8.48 27.51 -20.32
N GLN A 82 7.99 27.91 -21.49
CA GLN A 82 6.88 28.85 -21.61
C GLN A 82 5.62 28.39 -20.85
N HIS A 83 5.26 27.11 -20.98
CA HIS A 83 4.10 26.52 -20.31
C HIS A 83 4.22 26.48 -18.78
N VAL A 84 5.43 26.63 -18.23
CA VAL A 84 5.66 26.75 -16.79
C VAL A 84 5.68 28.23 -16.38
N SER A 85 6.30 29.12 -17.16
CA SER A 85 6.31 30.55 -16.84
C SER A 85 4.91 31.18 -16.91
N GLU A 86 4.05 30.74 -17.83
CA GLU A 86 2.66 31.21 -17.95
C GLU A 86 1.80 30.88 -16.72
N LEU A 87 2.26 29.98 -15.82
CA LEU A 87 1.57 29.73 -14.55
C LEU A 87 1.53 30.97 -13.66
N GLU A 88 2.45 31.92 -13.80
CA GLU A 88 2.44 33.16 -13.02
C GLU A 88 1.24 34.05 -13.37
N THR A 89 0.82 34.05 -14.64
CA THR A 89 -0.23 34.93 -15.19
C THR A 89 -1.58 34.23 -15.34
N HIS A 90 -1.71 32.97 -14.92
CA HIS A 90 -2.95 32.19 -15.07
C HIS A 90 -4.19 32.90 -14.52
N ARG A 91 -4.04 33.67 -13.43
CA ARG A 91 -5.14 34.43 -12.81
C ARG A 91 -5.62 35.61 -13.65
N HIS A 92 -4.74 36.25 -14.42
CA HIS A 92 -5.10 37.38 -15.28
C HIS A 92 -6.01 36.93 -16.42
N LYS A 93 -5.72 35.76 -17.01
CA LYS A 93 -6.56 35.10 -18.02
C LYS A 93 -7.78 34.39 -17.43
N GLY A 94 -7.96 34.43 -16.11
CA GLY A 94 -9.07 33.78 -15.41
C GLY A 94 -9.02 32.25 -15.40
N PHE A 95 -7.87 31.61 -15.67
CA PHE A 95 -7.76 30.15 -15.68
C PHE A 95 -7.90 29.55 -14.28
N ASP A 96 -8.61 28.42 -14.22
CA ASP A 96 -8.57 27.51 -13.07
C ASP A 96 -7.87 26.21 -13.46
N LEU A 97 -6.73 25.96 -12.83
CA LEU A 97 -5.81 24.88 -13.17
C LEU A 97 -5.89 23.79 -12.09
N PHE A 98 -6.17 22.56 -12.51
CA PHE A 98 -6.22 21.36 -11.68
C PHE A 98 -5.20 20.35 -12.18
N PHE A 99 -4.10 20.19 -11.45
CA PHE A 99 -3.03 19.30 -11.83
C PHE A 99 -2.96 18.10 -10.89
N MET A 100 -2.92 16.90 -11.45
CA MET A 100 -2.86 15.65 -10.69
C MET A 100 -1.48 15.01 -10.83
N THR A 101 -0.94 14.51 -9.72
CA THR A 101 0.30 13.72 -9.69
C THR A 101 0.19 12.67 -8.59
N GLN A 102 1.08 11.67 -8.60
CA GLN A 102 1.17 10.70 -7.51
C GLN A 102 1.80 11.34 -6.27
N ASP A 103 2.87 12.12 -6.48
CA ASP A 103 3.67 12.73 -5.43
C ASP A 103 4.14 14.14 -5.86
N PRO A 104 4.16 15.13 -4.95
CA PRO A 104 4.61 16.49 -5.27
C PRO A 104 6.10 16.57 -5.66
N SER A 105 6.95 15.65 -5.19
CA SER A 105 8.38 15.64 -5.54
C SER A 105 8.62 15.41 -7.05
N LEU A 106 7.65 14.79 -7.74
CA LEU A 106 7.71 14.50 -9.17
C LEU A 106 7.39 15.72 -10.06
N VAL A 107 7.10 16.88 -9.49
CA VAL A 107 6.63 18.05 -10.26
C VAL A 107 7.56 19.24 -10.06
N ASP A 108 7.64 20.09 -11.10
CA ASP A 108 8.39 21.34 -11.12
C ASP A 108 8.22 22.17 -9.82
N ASN A 109 9.34 22.65 -9.28
CA ASN A 109 9.37 23.46 -8.07
C ASN A 109 8.66 24.82 -8.21
N HIS A 110 8.65 25.41 -9.40
CA HIS A 110 7.96 26.65 -9.70
C HIS A 110 6.44 26.47 -9.61
N LEU A 111 5.90 25.44 -10.25
CA LEU A 111 4.48 25.06 -10.14
C LEU A 111 4.08 24.90 -8.67
N LYS A 112 4.88 24.16 -7.88
CA LYS A 112 4.61 23.95 -6.44
C LYS A 112 4.55 25.23 -5.64
N LYS A 113 5.39 26.22 -5.96
CA LYS A 113 5.39 27.53 -5.28
C LYS A 113 4.16 28.37 -5.62
N LEU A 114 3.65 28.25 -6.84
CA LEU A 114 2.49 29.01 -7.32
C LEU A 114 1.14 28.38 -6.95
N ALA A 115 1.12 27.07 -6.68
CA ALA A 115 -0.10 26.36 -6.30
C ALA A 115 -0.60 26.87 -4.93
N GLY A 116 -1.77 27.50 -4.97
CA GLY A 116 -2.43 28.06 -3.77
C GLY A 116 -3.23 27.04 -2.99
N GLU A 117 -3.40 25.83 -3.53
CA GLU A 117 -4.13 24.76 -2.89
C GLU A 117 -3.50 23.40 -3.23
N HIS A 118 -3.34 22.57 -2.20
CA HIS A 118 -2.89 21.20 -2.31
C HIS A 118 -3.89 20.26 -1.64
N ILE A 119 -4.43 19.32 -2.40
CA ILE A 119 -5.34 18.30 -1.90
C ILE A 119 -4.66 16.95 -2.01
N HIS A 120 -4.41 16.29 -0.88
CA HIS A 120 -3.89 14.93 -0.85
C HIS A 120 -5.01 13.93 -0.58
N LEU A 121 -5.19 12.93 -1.46
CA LEU A 121 -6.20 11.88 -1.31
C LEU A 121 -5.59 10.60 -0.79
N VAL A 122 -6.23 10.02 0.23
CA VAL A 122 -5.89 8.72 0.81
C VAL A 122 -7.10 7.81 0.82
N ARG A 123 -7.03 6.66 0.13
CA ARG A 123 -8.10 5.65 0.15
C ARG A 123 -7.72 4.50 1.09
N GLN A 124 -8.32 4.47 2.27
CA GLN A 124 -8.09 3.38 3.22
C GLN A 124 -8.83 2.10 2.80
N TRP A 125 -8.10 0.98 2.75
CA TRP A 125 -8.63 -0.40 2.60
C TRP A 125 -9.61 -0.62 1.44
N GLY A 126 -9.42 0.08 0.31
CA GLY A 126 -10.27 -0.09 -0.86
C GLY A 126 -11.73 0.34 -0.67
N ARG A 127 -12.05 1.13 0.37
CA ARG A 127 -13.39 1.70 0.58
C ARG A 127 -13.84 2.54 -0.62
N GLN A 128 -15.15 2.67 -0.84
CA GLN A 128 -15.73 3.51 -1.90
C GLN A 128 -15.78 5.00 -1.48
N LYS A 129 -14.71 5.45 -0.82
CA LYS A 129 -14.51 6.82 -0.36
C LYS A 129 -13.02 7.07 -0.14
N ALA A 130 -12.59 8.31 -0.31
CA ALA A 130 -11.26 8.78 0.02
C ALA A 130 -11.31 9.82 1.13
N ASP A 131 -10.26 9.85 1.95
CA ASP A 131 -9.98 10.96 2.86
C ASP A 131 -9.22 12.03 2.09
N LEU A 132 -9.66 13.29 2.24
CA LEU A 132 -9.09 14.46 1.58
C LEU A 132 -8.42 15.33 2.63
N TYR A 133 -7.14 15.60 2.40
CA TYR A 133 -6.33 16.48 3.23
C TYR A 133 -6.00 17.73 2.42
N LYS A 134 -6.70 18.82 2.71
CA LYS A 134 -6.55 20.11 2.03
C LYS A 134 -5.56 21.00 2.78
N MET A 135 -4.59 21.52 2.04
CA MET A 135 -3.49 22.36 2.52
C MET A 135 -3.41 23.62 1.66
N GLN A 136 -3.04 24.75 2.27
CA GLN A 136 -2.91 26.05 1.59
C GLN A 136 -1.62 26.20 0.77
N LYS A 137 -0.67 25.28 0.95
CA LYS A 137 0.60 25.23 0.22
C LYS A 137 0.93 23.79 -0.10
N VAL A 138 1.65 23.59 -1.20
CA VAL A 138 2.17 22.26 -1.54
C VAL A 138 3.20 21.85 -0.50
N GLN A 139 2.99 20.68 0.08
CA GLN A 139 3.81 20.10 1.14
C GLN A 139 3.84 18.59 0.94
N ASP A 140 4.93 17.96 1.35
CA ASP A 140 5.00 16.50 1.30
C ASP A 140 3.97 15.89 2.27
N PRO A 141 3.28 14.81 1.87
CA PRO A 141 2.17 14.22 2.64
C PRO A 141 2.67 13.37 3.82
N THR A 142 3.48 13.97 4.70
CA THR A 142 3.94 13.35 5.94
C THR A 142 2.81 13.29 6.98
N ASN A 143 2.87 12.33 7.90
CA ASN A 143 1.88 12.22 8.99
C ASN A 143 1.70 13.53 9.78
N ALA A 144 2.76 14.31 9.98
CA ALA A 144 2.69 15.59 10.68
C ALA A 144 1.94 16.65 9.86
N ASN A 145 2.18 16.71 8.54
CA ASN A 145 1.49 17.66 7.66
C ASN A 145 0.02 17.29 7.47
N LEU A 146 -0.28 16.00 7.30
CA LEU A 146 -1.65 15.51 7.17
C LEU A 146 -2.50 15.79 8.42
N LYS A 147 -1.93 15.70 9.62
CA LYS A 147 -2.62 16.06 10.88
C LYS A 147 -2.97 17.56 10.97
N ARG A 148 -2.19 18.42 10.32
CA ARG A 148 -2.42 19.88 10.28
C ARG A 148 -3.34 20.30 9.12
N ALA A 149 -3.59 19.42 8.17
CA ALA A 149 -4.42 19.71 7.01
C ALA A 149 -5.91 19.74 7.38
N LEU A 150 -6.69 20.49 6.60
CA LEU A 150 -8.15 20.42 6.70
C LEU A 150 -8.60 19.06 6.16
N HIS A 151 -9.09 18.21 7.07
CA HIS A 151 -9.52 16.86 6.74
C HIS A 151 -11.02 16.82 6.41
N SER A 152 -11.36 16.17 5.31
CA SER A 152 -12.73 15.85 4.92
C SER A 152 -12.79 14.47 4.26
N THR A 153 -13.98 13.95 4.02
CA THR A 153 -14.15 12.67 3.33
C THR A 153 -14.95 12.88 2.05
N PHE A 154 -14.49 12.25 0.97
CA PHE A 154 -15.16 12.24 -0.32
C PHE A 154 -15.70 10.84 -0.63
N PRO A 155 -17.01 10.60 -0.48
CA PRO A 155 -17.64 9.38 -0.97
C PRO A 155 -17.64 9.36 -2.50
N TYR A 156 -17.34 8.21 -3.10
CA TYR A 156 -17.28 8.10 -4.56
C TYR A 156 -18.68 8.14 -5.17
N PRO A 157 -19.05 9.19 -5.92
CA PRO A 157 -20.40 9.31 -6.47
C PRO A 157 -20.55 8.34 -7.65
N LYS A 158 -21.63 7.56 -7.66
CA LYS A 158 -21.90 6.59 -8.73
C LYS A 158 -21.90 7.23 -10.13
N ARG A 159 -22.50 8.43 -10.26
CA ARG A 159 -22.57 9.20 -11.51
C ARG A 159 -21.21 9.44 -12.18
N VAL A 160 -20.12 9.54 -11.40
CA VAL A 160 -18.80 9.84 -11.98
C VAL A 160 -18.24 8.61 -12.70
N PHE A 161 -18.62 7.40 -12.28
CA PHE A 161 -18.23 6.17 -12.96
C PHE A 161 -18.96 5.97 -14.30
N GLU A 162 -20.07 6.67 -14.53
CA GLU A 162 -20.74 6.69 -15.85
C GLU A 162 -19.96 7.54 -16.83
N TRP A 163 -19.31 8.60 -16.34
CA TRP A 163 -18.57 9.56 -17.16
C TRP A 163 -17.13 9.16 -17.45
N TYR A 164 -16.58 8.24 -16.65
CA TYR A 164 -15.16 7.92 -16.65
C TYR A 164 -14.92 6.48 -16.25
N LYS A 165 -14.12 5.79 -17.09
CA LYS A 165 -13.66 4.43 -16.82
C LYS A 165 -12.20 4.45 -16.37
N SER A 166 -11.95 4.04 -15.11
CA SER A 166 -10.57 3.96 -14.61
C SER A 166 -9.87 2.67 -15.03
N ALA A 167 -8.59 2.76 -15.37
CA ALA A 167 -7.74 1.59 -15.60
C ALA A 167 -7.56 0.73 -14.33
N ASP A 168 -7.64 1.34 -13.14
CA ASP A 168 -7.50 0.69 -11.83
C ASP A 168 -8.75 -0.06 -11.34
N ALA A 169 -9.88 0.01 -12.06
CA ALA A 169 -11.14 -0.61 -11.65
C ALA A 169 -11.03 -2.14 -11.48
N HIS A 170 -10.03 -2.79 -12.10
CA HIS A 170 -9.88 -4.24 -12.14
C HIS A 170 -8.93 -4.83 -11.07
N THR A 171 -8.20 -4.03 -10.29
CA THR A 171 -7.04 -4.54 -9.51
C THR A 171 -7.21 -4.51 -7.99
N HIS A 172 -8.20 -3.78 -7.45
CA HIS A 172 -8.33 -3.65 -5.99
C HIS A 172 -9.34 -4.63 -5.38
N LYS A 173 -8.86 -5.80 -4.95
CA LYS A 173 -9.62 -6.67 -4.03
C LYS A 173 -9.78 -5.96 -2.68
N LYS A 174 -11.00 -5.91 -2.16
CA LYS A 174 -11.31 -5.38 -0.81
C LYS A 174 -10.54 -6.18 0.24
N SER A 175 -9.39 -5.68 0.69
CA SER A 175 -8.61 -6.31 1.75
C SER A 175 -8.90 -5.61 3.08
N ILE A 176 -9.98 -6.03 3.73
CA ILE A 176 -10.21 -5.65 5.13
C ILE A 176 -9.18 -6.43 5.98
N PRO A 177 -8.37 -5.77 6.82
CA PRO A 177 -7.38 -6.44 7.66
C PRO A 177 -8.02 -7.53 8.55
N ARG A 178 -7.40 -8.73 8.61
CA ARG A 178 -7.92 -9.92 9.32
C ARG A 178 -8.34 -9.66 10.78
N LYS A 179 -7.70 -8.71 11.46
CA LYS A 179 -8.04 -8.31 12.85
C LYS A 179 -9.49 -7.84 13.02
N TYR A 180 -10.09 -7.22 12.00
CA TYR A 180 -11.48 -6.77 12.09
C TYR A 180 -12.47 -7.92 11.93
N TYR A 181 -12.17 -8.92 11.09
CA TYR A 181 -12.98 -10.14 11.03
C TYR A 181 -12.97 -10.88 12.37
N LEU A 182 -11.82 -10.92 13.04
CA LEU A 182 -11.67 -11.56 14.35
C LEU A 182 -12.47 -10.81 15.44
N LEU A 183 -12.50 -9.48 15.40
CA LEU A 183 -13.30 -8.64 16.30
C LEU A 183 -14.80 -8.91 16.19
N PHE A 184 -15.32 -9.13 14.98
CA PHE A 184 -16.75 -9.38 14.76
C PHE A 184 -17.15 -10.86 14.84
N ALA A 185 -16.28 -11.79 14.45
CA ALA A 185 -16.57 -13.22 14.46
C ALA A 185 -16.52 -13.81 15.88
N LEU A 186 -15.60 -13.37 16.73
CA LEU A 186 -15.42 -13.90 18.08
C LEU A 186 -16.64 -13.73 19.00
N PRO A 187 -17.30 -12.56 19.12
CA PRO A 187 -18.50 -12.43 19.95
C PRO A 187 -19.68 -13.25 19.42
N VAL A 188 -19.83 -13.37 18.09
CA VAL A 188 -20.88 -14.21 17.49
C VAL A 188 -20.64 -15.69 17.82
N MET A 189 -19.40 -16.16 17.74
CA MET A 189 -19.03 -17.53 18.11
C MET A 189 -19.27 -17.81 19.60
N VAL A 190 -18.97 -16.86 20.49
CA VAL A 190 -19.23 -16.99 21.93
C VAL A 190 -20.73 -17.06 22.21
N VAL A 191 -21.54 -16.20 21.61
CA VAL A 191 -23.01 -16.24 21.77
C VAL A 191 -23.57 -17.56 21.24
N LEU A 192 -23.11 -18.01 20.07
CA LEU A 192 -23.54 -19.30 19.52
C LEU A 192 -23.16 -20.48 20.43
N ALA A 193 -21.94 -20.47 20.98
CA ALA A 193 -21.48 -21.49 21.92
C ALA A 193 -22.29 -21.47 23.22
N LEU A 194 -22.68 -20.30 23.73
CA LEU A 194 -23.54 -20.18 24.91
C LEU A 194 -24.96 -20.67 24.63
N VAL A 195 -25.53 -20.36 23.47
CA VAL A 195 -26.88 -20.81 23.07
C VAL A 195 -26.90 -22.33 22.88
N VAL A 196 -25.93 -22.88 22.14
CA VAL A 196 -25.82 -24.32 21.90
C VAL A 196 -25.48 -25.07 23.20
N GLY A 197 -24.53 -24.56 23.98
CA GLY A 197 -24.16 -25.13 25.27
C GLY A 197 -25.31 -25.10 26.27
N GLY A 198 -26.05 -23.99 26.34
CA GLY A 198 -27.25 -23.85 27.17
C GLY A 198 -28.37 -24.79 26.74
N TYR A 199 -28.59 -24.95 25.43
CA TYR A 199 -29.57 -25.90 24.90
C TYR A 199 -29.19 -27.36 25.17
N MET A 200 -27.91 -27.72 25.02
CA MET A 200 -27.40 -29.05 25.35
C MET A 200 -27.51 -29.35 26.84
N LEU A 201 -27.15 -28.39 27.70
CA LEU A 201 -27.30 -28.54 29.15
C LEU A 201 -28.77 -28.67 29.54
N TRP A 202 -29.66 -27.86 28.96
CA TRP A 202 -31.09 -27.94 29.21
C TRP A 202 -31.69 -29.30 28.80
N ARG A 203 -31.25 -29.87 27.67
CA ARG A 203 -31.62 -31.22 27.20
C ARG A 203 -31.16 -32.33 28.15
N VAL A 204 -29.95 -32.20 28.73
CA VAL A 204 -29.42 -33.17 29.69
C VAL A 204 -30.08 -33.03 31.06
N SER A 205 -30.44 -31.81 31.47
CA SER A 205 -31.12 -31.54 32.74
C SER A 205 -32.63 -31.81 32.70
N HIS A 206 -33.24 -31.88 31.51
CA HIS A 206 -34.65 -32.25 31.31
C HIS A 206 -34.76 -33.43 30.34
N PRO A 207 -34.33 -34.64 30.73
CA PRO A 207 -34.56 -35.82 29.93
C PRO A 207 -36.08 -36.03 29.82
N ALA A 208 -36.61 -35.89 28.61
CA ALA A 208 -37.99 -36.24 28.31
C ALA A 208 -38.14 -37.76 28.51
N GLY A 209 -38.80 -38.15 29.61
CA GLY A 209 -39.15 -39.55 29.91
C GLY A 209 -38.27 -40.20 30.98
N ALA A 210 -38.43 -39.81 32.25
CA ALA A 210 -37.96 -40.60 33.38
C ALA A 210 -39.03 -41.64 33.77
N ALA A 211 -38.85 -42.89 33.36
CA ALA A 211 -39.56 -44.04 33.93
C ALA A 211 -38.85 -44.47 35.23
N PRO A 212 -39.57 -44.85 36.31
CA PRO A 212 -38.96 -45.18 37.58
C PRO A 212 -38.29 -46.56 37.49
N LYS A 213 -36.98 -46.64 37.77
CA LYS A 213 -36.30 -47.92 37.98
C LYS A 213 -36.46 -48.34 39.44
N VAL A 214 -37.19 -49.44 39.63
CA VAL A 214 -37.37 -50.15 40.88
C VAL A 214 -36.05 -50.79 41.29
N ALA A 215 -35.65 -50.56 42.55
CA ALA A 215 -34.54 -51.24 43.19
C ALA A 215 -34.86 -52.72 43.41
N THR A 216 -33.92 -53.61 43.12
CA THR A 216 -33.95 -54.98 43.66
C THR A 216 -32.60 -55.28 44.29
N ALA A 217 -32.63 -55.54 45.59
CA ALA A 217 -31.51 -55.99 46.39
C ALA A 217 -31.34 -57.50 46.24
N GLY A 218 -30.08 -57.96 46.25
CA GLY A 218 -29.70 -59.36 46.37
C GLY A 218 -28.17 -59.48 46.51
N GLY A 219 -27.69 -59.56 47.76
CA GLY A 219 -26.34 -60.07 48.08
C GLY A 219 -26.30 -61.60 47.90
N VAL A 220 -25.21 -62.36 48.03
CA VAL A 220 -23.80 -62.29 48.49
C VAL A 220 -23.20 -63.71 48.17
N PRO A 221 -21.98 -64.18 48.55
CA PRO A 221 -20.62 -63.62 48.69
C PRO A 221 -19.44 -64.54 48.18
N GLY A 222 -18.19 -64.02 48.18
CA GLY A 222 -16.90 -64.76 48.31
C GLY A 222 -16.34 -65.41 47.03
N LEU A 223 -15.03 -65.51 46.74
CA LEU A 223 -13.78 -65.64 47.53
C LEU A 223 -12.54 -65.49 46.56
N PRO A 224 -11.25 -65.63 46.94
CA PRO A 224 -10.22 -64.60 46.73
C PRO A 224 -8.99 -65.01 45.87
N GLY A 225 -8.25 -63.97 45.44
CA GLY A 225 -6.76 -63.94 45.42
C GLY A 225 -5.99 -64.63 44.30
N VAL A 226 -5.13 -63.88 43.59
CA VAL A 226 -3.76 -64.28 43.22
C VAL A 226 -2.85 -63.02 43.16
N PRO A 227 -1.60 -63.06 43.68
CA PRO A 227 -0.67 -61.92 43.71
C PRO A 227 0.40 -61.94 42.59
N GLY A 228 0.85 -60.73 42.22
CA GLY A 228 2.25 -60.41 41.90
C GLY A 228 2.74 -60.51 40.44
N ALA A 229 3.16 -59.36 39.88
CA ALA A 229 4.45 -59.18 39.17
C ALA A 229 4.75 -57.67 38.97
N PRO A 230 6.04 -57.27 38.90
CA PRO A 230 6.49 -55.94 39.30
C PRO A 230 6.82 -54.98 38.14
N GLY A 231 6.78 -53.68 38.45
CA GLY A 231 7.82 -52.73 38.01
C GLY A 231 7.74 -52.16 36.61
N VAL A 232 6.90 -51.13 36.42
CA VAL A 232 7.29 -49.96 35.63
C VAL A 232 7.04 -48.74 36.52
N GLN A 233 8.11 -48.13 37.02
CA GLN A 233 8.06 -46.83 37.69
C GLN A 233 7.68 -45.75 36.65
N GLY A 234 6.41 -45.70 36.29
CA GLY A 234 5.78 -44.44 35.91
C GLY A 234 5.44 -43.74 37.21
N THR A 235 6.10 -42.62 37.51
CA THR A 235 5.66 -41.67 38.52
C THR A 235 4.17 -41.41 38.29
N ARG A 236 3.32 -42.06 39.10
CA ARG A 236 1.89 -41.74 39.17
C ARG A 236 1.83 -40.28 39.61
N ALA A 237 1.52 -39.39 38.68
CA ALA A 237 1.19 -38.02 38.98
C ALA A 237 0.04 -38.07 39.99
N VAL A 238 0.34 -37.63 41.22
CA VAL A 238 -0.67 -37.45 42.25
C VAL A 238 -1.70 -36.48 41.67
N PRO A 239 -3.01 -36.78 41.72
CA PRO A 239 -4.03 -35.88 41.20
C PRO A 239 -3.96 -34.57 42.00
N VAL A 240 -3.63 -33.48 41.30
CA VAL A 240 -3.56 -32.13 41.88
C VAL A 240 -4.93 -31.77 42.44
N THR A 241 -4.98 -31.40 43.71
CA THR A 241 -6.25 -31.00 44.35
C THR A 241 -6.74 -29.66 43.78
N ALA A 242 -8.04 -29.36 43.89
CA ALA A 242 -8.60 -28.10 43.41
C ALA A 242 -7.92 -26.87 44.03
N ALA A 243 -7.53 -26.95 45.31
CA ALA A 243 -6.82 -25.88 46.01
C ALA A 243 -5.40 -25.67 45.44
N GLU A 244 -4.66 -26.75 45.18
CA GLU A 244 -3.32 -26.67 44.57
C GLU A 244 -3.38 -26.15 43.13
N TYR A 245 -4.40 -26.53 42.36
CA TYR A 245 -4.62 -26.00 41.02
C TYR A 245 -4.86 -24.49 41.08
N MET A 246 -5.77 -24.01 41.93
CA MET A 246 -5.99 -22.57 42.09
C MET A 246 -4.75 -21.81 42.57
N ALA A 247 -3.96 -22.40 43.47
CA ALA A 247 -2.71 -21.82 43.93
C ALA A 247 -1.69 -21.66 42.79
N SER A 248 -1.63 -22.62 41.85
CA SER A 248 -0.73 -22.54 40.69
C SER A 248 -1.05 -21.38 39.74
N TYR A 249 -2.29 -20.87 39.75
CA TYR A 249 -2.71 -19.71 38.95
C TYR A 249 -2.72 -18.39 39.75
N THR A 250 -2.26 -18.40 41.01
CA THR A 250 -2.11 -17.17 41.79
C THR A 250 -0.80 -16.47 41.40
N PRO A 251 -0.83 -15.19 40.96
CA PRO A 251 0.38 -14.49 40.54
C PRO A 251 1.28 -14.16 41.72
N ARG A 252 2.60 -14.32 41.55
CA ARG A 252 3.61 -13.93 42.56
C ARG A 252 3.70 -12.42 42.74
N VAL A 253 3.41 -11.66 41.68
CA VAL A 253 3.36 -10.19 41.70
C VAL A 253 1.96 -9.73 41.35
N ALA A 254 1.33 -8.98 42.26
CA ALA A 254 -0.02 -8.47 42.07
C ALA A 254 -0.12 -7.64 40.76
N GLY A 255 -1.13 -7.95 39.95
CA GLY A 255 -1.34 -7.30 38.64
C GLY A 255 -0.57 -7.93 37.47
N LEU A 256 0.39 -8.83 37.70
CA LEU A 256 1.16 -9.50 36.65
C LEU A 256 0.80 -11.00 36.59
N GLN A 257 -0.29 -11.33 35.89
CA GLN A 257 -0.85 -12.69 35.84
C GLN A 257 0.13 -13.76 35.34
N TYR A 258 1.03 -13.40 34.42
CA TYR A 258 2.05 -14.31 33.88
C TYR A 258 3.12 -14.71 34.91
N THR A 259 3.12 -14.11 36.12
CA THR A 259 4.05 -14.50 37.20
C THR A 259 3.56 -15.68 38.03
N ALA A 260 2.39 -16.24 37.71
CA ALA A 260 1.85 -17.42 38.40
C ALA A 260 2.65 -18.70 38.07
N PRO A 261 2.84 -19.63 39.03
CA PRO A 261 3.61 -20.87 38.83
C PRO A 261 3.18 -21.71 37.61
N ALA A 262 1.89 -21.67 37.25
CA ALA A 262 1.35 -22.38 36.09
C ALA A 262 2.02 -21.97 34.76
N TYR A 263 2.67 -20.81 34.70
CA TYR A 263 3.33 -20.29 33.50
C TYR A 263 4.85 -20.43 33.52
N ASP A 264 5.46 -20.96 34.59
CA ASP A 264 6.91 -20.95 34.79
C ASP A 264 7.69 -21.54 33.61
N GLU A 265 7.20 -22.65 33.06
CA GLU A 265 7.81 -23.32 31.90
C GLU A 265 7.76 -22.46 30.62
N LEU A 266 6.74 -21.61 30.48
CA LEU A 266 6.57 -20.72 29.33
C LEU A 266 7.28 -19.37 29.50
N THR A 267 7.56 -18.96 30.74
CA THR A 267 8.20 -17.67 31.07
C THR A 267 9.69 -17.78 31.36
N LYS A 268 10.33 -18.93 31.09
CA LYS A 268 11.77 -19.09 31.21
C LYS A 268 12.50 -18.07 30.33
N PRO A 269 13.46 -17.28 30.86
CA PRO A 269 14.21 -16.33 30.05
C PRO A 269 14.95 -17.03 28.90
N THR A 270 14.64 -16.66 27.66
CA THR A 270 15.32 -17.18 26.47
C THR A 270 16.45 -16.28 25.99
N ARG A 271 16.58 -15.09 26.58
CA ARG A 271 17.58 -14.07 26.23
C ARG A 271 18.12 -13.42 27.49
N VAL A 272 19.34 -12.94 27.39
CA VAL A 272 20.01 -12.20 28.46
C VAL A 272 19.99 -10.71 28.09
N PRO A 273 19.52 -9.82 28.97
CA PRO A 273 19.54 -8.38 28.70
C PRO A 273 20.99 -7.87 28.74
N VAL A 274 21.42 -7.25 27.64
CA VAL A 274 22.76 -6.63 27.50
C VAL A 274 22.60 -5.20 27.00
N PRO A 275 23.60 -4.31 27.20
CA PRO A 275 23.57 -2.95 26.67
C PRO A 275 23.71 -2.93 25.14
N ALA A 276 22.58 -3.02 24.44
CA ALA A 276 22.52 -2.98 22.98
C ALA A 276 22.79 -1.58 22.42
N ALA A 277 22.37 -0.53 23.14
CA ALA A 277 22.63 0.85 22.79
C ALA A 277 22.78 1.70 24.05
N CYS A 278 23.93 2.35 24.21
CA CYS A 278 24.15 3.35 25.26
C CYS A 278 24.47 4.69 24.61
N VAL A 279 23.86 5.76 25.12
CA VAL A 279 24.05 7.11 24.60
C VAL A 279 24.19 8.10 25.74
N ARG A 280 25.01 9.14 25.52
CA ARG A 280 25.14 10.27 26.42
C ARG A 280 24.49 11.49 25.80
N ILE A 281 23.40 11.97 26.41
CA ILE A 281 22.60 13.09 25.91
C ILE A 281 22.45 14.11 27.04
N ARG A 282 22.84 15.36 26.79
CA ARG A 282 22.66 16.50 27.71
C ARG A 282 23.23 16.28 29.13
N GLY A 283 24.28 15.47 29.27
CA GLY A 283 24.94 15.19 30.55
C GLY A 283 24.45 13.94 31.27
N GLU A 284 23.40 13.29 30.76
CA GLU A 284 22.88 12.02 31.28
C GLU A 284 23.28 10.87 30.34
N CYS A 285 23.64 9.73 30.90
CA CYS A 285 23.99 8.51 30.15
C CYS A 285 22.91 7.46 30.37
N GLU A 286 22.32 6.96 29.28
CA GLU A 286 21.28 5.94 29.32
C GLU A 286 21.62 4.78 28.39
N CYS A 287 21.34 3.55 28.86
CA CYS A 287 21.49 2.31 28.11
C CYS A 287 20.13 1.65 27.87
N TRP A 288 20.04 0.95 26.75
CA TRP A 288 18.85 0.23 26.29
C TRP A 288 19.20 -1.22 25.97
N THR A 289 18.28 -2.13 26.28
CA THR A 289 18.38 -3.55 25.93
C THR A 289 18.09 -3.78 24.46
N GLN A 290 18.30 -5.01 23.98
CA GLN A 290 18.00 -5.44 22.60
C GLN A 290 16.52 -5.28 22.23
N GLN A 291 15.62 -5.19 23.23
CA GLN A 291 14.18 -4.99 23.03
C GLN A 291 13.77 -3.51 23.08
N GLY A 292 14.72 -2.59 23.25
CA GLY A 292 14.44 -1.16 23.37
C GLY A 292 13.82 -0.77 24.71
N THR A 293 14.03 -1.56 25.77
CA THR A 293 13.67 -1.19 27.15
C THR A 293 14.87 -0.61 27.88
N ARG A 294 14.64 0.27 28.86
CA ARG A 294 15.72 0.88 29.64
C ARG A 294 16.48 -0.22 30.40
N LEU A 295 17.80 -0.27 30.21
CA LEU A 295 18.66 -1.17 30.95
C LEU A 295 19.04 -0.50 32.27
N GLU A 296 18.72 -1.15 33.39
CA GLU A 296 19.15 -0.69 34.71
C GLU A 296 20.66 -0.90 34.88
N THR A 297 21.40 0.20 34.87
CA THR A 297 22.86 0.23 35.05
C THR A 297 23.28 1.54 35.70
N THR A 298 24.53 1.63 36.16
CA THR A 298 25.07 2.86 36.74
C THR A 298 25.61 3.79 35.67
N VAL A 299 25.65 5.10 35.97
CA VAL A 299 26.18 6.12 35.05
C VAL A 299 27.64 5.82 34.66
N GLN A 300 28.43 5.32 35.60
CA GLN A 300 29.83 4.95 35.38
C GLN A 300 29.96 3.81 34.38
N ILE A 301 29.11 2.77 34.50
CA ILE A 301 29.10 1.64 33.56
C ILE A 301 28.63 2.11 32.19
N CYS A 302 27.56 2.90 32.12
CA CYS A 302 27.08 3.48 30.86
C CYS A 302 28.18 4.26 30.14
N ASP A 303 28.90 5.14 30.84
CA ASP A 303 29.99 5.92 30.26
C ASP A 303 31.15 5.04 29.76
N GLN A 304 31.48 3.95 30.47
CA GLN A 304 32.50 3.00 30.00
C GLN A 304 32.03 2.28 28.74
N VAL A 305 30.77 1.84 28.69
CA VAL A 305 30.20 1.20 27.51
C VAL A 305 30.18 2.15 26.30
N VAL A 306 29.82 3.43 26.50
CA VAL A 306 29.87 4.44 25.43
C VAL A 306 31.29 4.67 24.92
N LYS A 307 32.29 4.72 25.82
CA LYS A 307 33.68 5.03 25.46
C LYS A 307 34.44 3.85 24.87
N ARG A 308 34.17 2.63 25.34
CA ARG A 308 34.99 1.44 25.08
C ARG A 308 34.21 0.27 24.48
N GLY A 309 32.90 0.40 24.33
CA GLY A 309 32.02 -0.70 23.96
C GLY A 309 31.76 -1.66 25.13
N PHE A 310 30.90 -2.64 24.88
CA PHE A 310 30.62 -3.74 25.78
C PHE A 310 30.92 -5.04 25.03
N PHE A 311 31.81 -5.86 25.58
CA PHE A 311 32.14 -7.17 25.00
C PHE A 311 31.22 -8.24 25.56
N GLU A 312 30.64 -9.03 24.68
CA GLU A 312 29.76 -10.15 25.04
C GLU A 312 30.50 -11.47 24.84
N ALA A 313 30.73 -12.21 25.93
CA ALA A 313 31.37 -13.52 25.91
C ALA A 313 30.38 -14.68 25.71
N PHE A 314 29.12 -14.37 25.38
CA PHE A 314 28.01 -15.31 25.22
C PHE A 314 27.05 -14.78 24.14
N GLU A 315 26.16 -15.65 23.65
CA GLU A 315 25.12 -15.25 22.69
C GLU A 315 23.88 -14.69 23.39
N PRO A 316 23.64 -13.37 23.34
CA PRO A 316 22.61 -12.74 24.16
C PRO A 316 21.18 -12.97 23.61
N ASP A 317 21.08 -13.31 22.32
CA ASP A 317 19.83 -13.53 21.60
C ASP A 317 19.28 -14.96 21.74
N GLY A 318 19.98 -15.83 22.46
CA GLY A 318 19.69 -17.26 22.59
C GLY A 318 20.09 -18.04 21.32
N GLN A 319 19.88 -19.37 21.34
CA GLN A 319 20.09 -20.19 20.15
C GLN A 319 19.10 -19.78 19.06
N LYS A 320 19.59 -19.08 18.02
CA LYS A 320 18.82 -18.89 16.79
C LYS A 320 18.51 -20.29 16.23
N PRO A 321 17.25 -20.62 15.89
CA PRO A 321 17.02 -21.83 15.11
C PRO A 321 17.90 -21.70 13.87
N LYS A 322 18.83 -22.66 13.69
CA LYS A 322 19.61 -22.73 12.46
C LYS A 322 18.59 -22.71 11.34
N ASP A 323 18.64 -21.68 10.50
CA ASP A 323 17.90 -21.68 9.27
C ASP A 323 18.19 -23.04 8.63
N VAL A 324 17.17 -23.88 8.51
CA VAL A 324 17.25 -25.04 7.63
C VAL A 324 17.42 -24.41 6.28
N GLU A 325 18.67 -24.34 5.85
CA GLU A 325 19.09 -23.86 4.56
C GLU A 325 18.22 -24.60 3.56
N ARG A 326 17.20 -23.91 3.03
CA ARG A 326 16.49 -24.40 1.86
C ARG A 326 17.60 -24.61 0.84
N PRO A 327 17.78 -25.83 0.30
CA PRO A 327 18.77 -26.04 -0.73
C PRO A 327 18.56 -24.96 -1.79
N GLN A 328 19.55 -24.08 -1.95
CA GLN A 328 19.55 -23.18 -3.08
C GLN A 328 19.56 -24.09 -4.30
N LEU A 329 18.42 -24.14 -5.00
CA LEU A 329 18.40 -24.66 -6.37
C LEU A 329 19.44 -23.84 -7.12
N ALA A 330 20.50 -24.52 -7.55
CA ALA A 330 21.54 -23.94 -8.37
C ALA A 330 20.88 -23.19 -9.54
N PRO A 331 21.37 -21.99 -9.90
CA PRO A 331 20.86 -21.27 -11.06
C PRO A 331 21.03 -22.18 -12.29
N THR A 332 19.91 -22.63 -12.85
CA THR A 332 19.90 -23.30 -14.16
C THR A 332 20.51 -22.36 -15.18
N ALA A 333 21.58 -22.80 -15.83
CA ALA A 333 22.20 -22.10 -16.94
C ALA A 333 21.14 -21.78 -18.01
N PRO A 334 21.20 -20.60 -18.66
CA PRO A 334 20.33 -20.31 -19.78
C PRO A 334 20.55 -21.36 -20.89
N PRO A 335 19.48 -21.82 -21.58
CA PRO A 335 19.62 -22.75 -22.69
C PRO A 335 20.47 -22.10 -23.79
N PRO A 336 21.29 -22.89 -24.53
CA PRO A 336 22.07 -22.37 -25.63
C PRO A 336 21.14 -21.78 -26.70
N PRO A 337 21.56 -20.70 -27.39
CA PRO A 337 20.77 -20.11 -28.47
C PRO A 337 20.53 -21.16 -29.55
N GLN A 338 19.26 -21.41 -29.87
CA GLN A 338 18.91 -22.24 -31.01
C GLN A 338 19.29 -21.47 -32.28
N GLU A 339 20.28 -21.99 -33.02
CA GLU A 339 20.54 -21.58 -34.40
C GLU A 339 19.32 -21.92 -35.24
N VAL A 340 18.55 -20.90 -35.62
CA VAL A 340 17.54 -21.02 -36.67
C VAL A 340 18.29 -21.06 -38.01
N ARG A 341 18.61 -22.26 -38.47
CA ARG A 341 19.05 -22.46 -39.86
C ARG A 341 17.83 -22.36 -40.77
N VAL A 342 17.69 -21.21 -41.41
CA VAL A 342 16.75 -21.05 -42.53
C VAL A 342 17.37 -21.75 -43.74
N ALA A 343 16.88 -22.95 -44.05
CA ALA A 343 17.13 -23.58 -45.34
C ALA A 343 16.25 -22.88 -46.38
N LEU A 344 16.87 -22.09 -47.26
CA LEU A 344 16.23 -21.64 -48.49
C LEU A 344 16.16 -22.83 -49.45
N ASP A 345 14.99 -23.43 -49.56
CA ASP A 345 14.70 -24.40 -50.60
C ASP A 345 14.36 -23.65 -51.89
N VAL A 346 15.33 -23.55 -52.79
CA VAL A 346 15.18 -23.02 -54.14
C VAL A 346 14.91 -24.20 -55.07
N SER A 347 13.66 -24.64 -55.15
CA SER A 347 13.16 -25.36 -56.32
C SER A 347 11.63 -25.46 -56.32
N GLY A 348 10.98 -24.70 -57.21
CA GLY A 348 9.60 -24.98 -57.61
C GLY A 348 9.52 -26.22 -58.51
N PRO A 349 8.31 -26.76 -58.75
CA PRO A 349 7.59 -26.31 -59.95
C PRO A 349 6.09 -26.02 -59.76
N SER A 350 5.60 -25.26 -60.74
CA SER A 350 4.24 -24.77 -61.05
C SER A 350 3.12 -25.83 -61.00
N GLU A 351 1.83 -25.51 -60.78
CA GLU A 351 0.97 -24.80 -61.73
C GLU A 351 -0.44 -24.43 -61.17
N ARG A 352 -0.95 -23.26 -61.63
CA ARG A 352 -2.36 -22.85 -61.92
C ARG A 352 -3.34 -22.71 -60.72
N ALA A 353 -4.27 -21.75 -60.64
CA ALA A 353 -4.90 -20.87 -61.64
C ALA A 353 -5.51 -19.61 -60.98
N ALA A 354 -5.53 -18.52 -61.77
CA ALA A 354 -6.59 -17.51 -61.89
C ALA A 354 -7.13 -16.74 -60.66
N ALA A 355 -6.79 -15.45 -60.60
CA ALA A 355 -7.78 -14.37 -60.59
C ALA A 355 -7.13 -13.03 -60.97
N ALA A 356 -7.57 -12.47 -62.11
CA ALA A 356 -7.08 -11.24 -62.69
C ALA A 356 -7.54 -9.99 -61.90
N ALA A 357 -6.59 -9.09 -61.66
CA ALA A 357 -6.80 -7.77 -61.09
C ALA A 357 -7.35 -6.78 -62.13
N LYS A 358 -8.40 -6.04 -61.76
CA LYS A 358 -8.80 -4.81 -62.44
C LYS A 358 -8.00 -3.63 -61.89
N LYS A 359 -7.33 -2.94 -62.82
CA LYS A 359 -6.45 -1.78 -62.64
C LYS A 359 -7.17 -0.58 -62.01
N ARG A 360 -6.48 0.14 -61.12
CA ARG A 360 -6.60 1.61 -61.02
C ARG A 360 -5.21 2.24 -61.03
N THR A 361 -5.10 3.20 -61.94
CA THR A 361 -3.95 3.96 -62.41
C THR A 361 -3.55 5.02 -61.38
N VAL A 362 -2.26 5.16 -61.10
CA VAL A 362 -1.67 6.36 -60.49
C VAL A 362 -0.98 7.14 -61.59
N VAL A 363 -1.47 8.33 -61.89
CA VAL A 363 -0.80 9.32 -62.75
C VAL A 363 -0.12 10.32 -61.82
N GLY A 364 1.19 10.50 -61.99
CA GLY A 364 1.98 11.47 -61.24
C GLY A 364 2.04 12.85 -61.89
N SER A 365 2.43 13.85 -61.12
CA SER A 365 3.13 15.05 -61.59
C SER A 365 3.75 15.82 -60.41
N GLY A 366 5.08 15.96 -60.38
CA GLY A 366 5.77 16.89 -59.48
C GLY A 366 7.16 16.41 -59.02
N LYS A 367 8.21 16.77 -59.76
CA LYS A 367 9.62 16.44 -59.54
C LYS A 367 10.18 16.91 -58.17
N PRO A 368 11.14 16.17 -57.57
CA PRO A 368 11.95 16.65 -56.45
C PRO A 368 13.01 17.67 -56.91
N ARG A 369 13.15 18.81 -56.21
CA ARG A 369 14.25 19.77 -56.44
C ARG A 369 15.47 19.42 -55.59
N ARG A 370 16.65 19.58 -56.22
CA ARG A 370 17.99 19.29 -55.69
C ARG A 370 18.50 20.50 -54.91
N VAL A 371 19.27 20.23 -53.87
CA VAL A 371 19.89 21.21 -52.97
C VAL A 371 21.17 21.73 -53.62
N ASP A 372 21.08 22.53 -54.69
CA ASP A 372 22.24 23.18 -55.34
C ASP A 372 21.87 24.55 -55.99
N GLU A 373 20.88 25.27 -55.44
CA GLU A 373 20.53 26.64 -55.88
C GLU A 373 20.61 27.64 -54.71
N LEU A 374 21.80 27.77 -54.11
CA LEU A 374 22.20 28.96 -53.37
C LEU A 374 23.39 29.58 -54.12
N GLY A 375 23.05 30.24 -55.22
CA GLY A 375 23.94 31.08 -56.01
C GLY A 375 23.75 32.55 -55.64
N ALA A 376 24.88 33.22 -55.47
CA ALA A 376 25.07 34.57 -54.96
C ALA A 376 24.60 35.71 -55.90
N PHE A 377 24.64 36.91 -55.30
CA PHE A 377 24.74 38.27 -55.86
C PHE A 377 23.48 39.07 -56.17
N ALA A 378 23.33 40.19 -55.45
CA ALA A 378 23.17 41.50 -56.06
C ALA A 378 23.75 42.59 -55.13
N ASP A 379 24.87 43.17 -55.55
CA ASP A 379 25.36 44.47 -55.09
C ASP A 379 24.48 45.59 -55.67
N GLY A 380 24.29 46.64 -54.86
CA GLY A 380 24.36 48.05 -55.28
C GLY A 380 23.24 48.64 -56.13
N ASP A 381 22.54 49.64 -55.56
CA ASP A 381 22.44 50.93 -56.24
C ASP A 381 22.28 52.11 -55.27
N ARG A 382 22.83 53.25 -55.68
CA ARG A 382 23.06 54.51 -54.95
C ARG A 382 21.82 55.43 -54.92
N ALA A 383 21.84 56.38 -53.97
CA ALA A 383 21.54 57.82 -54.12
C ALA A 383 20.58 58.37 -53.03
N GLU A 384 21.14 59.03 -52.00
CA GLU A 384 21.02 60.47 -51.65
C GLU A 384 21.55 60.70 -50.22
#